data_AF-A0A353DIC5-F1
#
_entry.id   AF-A0A353DIC5-F1
#
_cell.length_a   1.000
_cell.length_b   1.000
_cell.length_c   1.000
_cell.angle_alpha   90.00
_cell.angle_beta   90.00
_cell.angle_gamma   90.00
#
_symmetry.space_group_name_H-M   'P 1'
#
loop_
_entity.id
_entity.type
_entity.pdbx_description
1 polymer ?
#
loop_
_entity_poly.entity_id
_entity_poly.type
_entity_poly.pdbx_seq_one_letter_code
_entity_poly.pdbx_strand_id
1 'polypeptide(L)'
;TYSNAAKSQLIGVSEETLRAHGAVSEEVAREMAVGALRESGADIAVSVTGIAGPDGGNEEKPVGTVCIGLAAKEGVKTFKEIHPRNRLDFKRQVSQRALDLVRRELGV
;
A
#
# COMPACT_ATOMS: atom_id res chain seq x y z
N THR A 1 4.13 -3.60 9.34
CA THR A 1 3.00 -3.63 10.30
C THR A 1 2.10 -4.81 9.96
N TYR A 2 2.25 -5.97 10.64
CA TYR A 2 1.65 -7.24 10.17
C TYR A 2 0.33 -7.61 10.86
N SER A 3 -0.01 -7.08 12.04
CA SER A 3 -1.33 -7.31 12.65
C SER A 3 -2.34 -6.24 12.21
N ASN A 4 -3.60 -6.64 11.96
CA ASN A 4 -4.69 -5.72 11.67
C ASN A 4 -4.85 -4.67 12.79
N ALA A 5 -4.59 -5.05 14.05
CA ALA A 5 -4.55 -4.14 15.20
C ALA A 5 -3.56 -2.98 15.01
N ALA A 6 -2.40 -3.24 14.42
CA ALA A 6 -1.40 -2.20 14.18
C ALA A 6 -1.71 -1.35 12.92
N LYS A 7 -2.65 -1.75 12.05
CA LYS A 7 -3.17 -0.90 10.96
C LYS A 7 -4.23 0.08 11.48
N SER A 8 -5.07 -0.35 12.42
CA SER A 8 -6.08 0.52 13.06
C SER A 8 -5.45 1.57 13.99
N GLN A 9 -4.42 1.21 14.76
CA GLN A 9 -3.84 2.12 15.76
C GLN A 9 -2.84 3.17 15.24
N LEU A 10 -2.12 2.91 14.13
CA LEU A 10 -1.01 3.78 13.69
C LEU A 10 -1.30 4.63 12.45
N ILE A 11 -2.20 4.20 11.56
CA ILE A 11 -2.44 4.88 10.27
C ILE A 11 -3.93 4.98 9.91
N GLY A 12 -4.83 4.72 10.86
CA GLY A 12 -6.25 5.09 10.77
C GLY A 12 -7.05 4.38 9.67
N VAL A 13 -6.67 3.16 9.26
CA VAL A 13 -7.47 2.36 8.32
C VAL A 13 -8.77 1.92 9.02
N SER A 14 -9.92 2.18 8.41
CA SER A 14 -11.21 1.85 8.99
C SER A 14 -11.47 0.34 8.96
N GLU A 15 -12.12 -0.18 9.99
CA GLU A 15 -12.52 -1.59 10.03
C GLU A 15 -13.55 -1.92 8.94
N GLU A 16 -14.37 -0.94 8.55
CA GLU A 16 -15.33 -1.08 7.46
C GLU A 16 -14.62 -1.34 6.12
N THR A 17 -13.61 -0.54 5.80
CA THR A 17 -12.79 -0.68 4.59
C THR A 17 -12.08 -2.03 4.56
N LEU A 18 -11.51 -2.45 5.70
CA LEU A 18 -10.87 -3.77 5.82
C LEU A 18 -11.86 -4.93 5.61
N ARG A 19 -13.09 -4.82 6.12
CA ARG A 19 -14.13 -5.85 5.94
C ARG A 19 -14.65 -5.90 4.50
N ALA A 20 -14.89 -4.75 3.88
CA ALA A 20 -15.48 -4.68 2.55
C ALA A 20 -14.48 -5.03 1.44
N HIS A 21 -13.22 -4.57 1.55
CA HIS A 21 -12.25 -4.68 0.46
C HIS A 21 -11.10 -5.64 0.76
N GLY A 22 -10.92 -6.04 2.03
CA GLY A 22 -9.77 -6.83 2.48
C GLY A 22 -8.49 -5.99 2.56
N ALA A 23 -7.48 -6.51 3.26
CA ALA A 23 -6.25 -5.76 3.54
C ALA A 23 -5.42 -5.39 2.30
N VAL A 24 -5.56 -6.14 1.20
CA VAL A 24 -4.87 -5.86 -0.08
C VAL A 24 -5.88 -5.28 -1.05
N SER A 25 -6.04 -3.96 -0.99
CA SER A 25 -6.95 -3.19 -1.84
C SER A 25 -6.45 -1.75 -2.00
N GLU A 26 -6.96 -1.05 -3.00
CA GLU A 26 -6.61 0.35 -3.24
C GLU A 26 -7.19 1.26 -2.15
N GLU A 27 -8.37 0.95 -1.62
CA GLU A 27 -9.03 1.69 -0.54
C GLU A 27 -8.20 1.63 0.75
N VAL A 28 -7.72 0.44 1.10
CA VAL A 28 -6.81 0.28 2.25
C VAL A 28 -5.50 1.02 2.01
N ALA A 29 -4.91 0.90 0.81
CA ALA A 29 -3.67 1.61 0.48
C ALA A 29 -3.86 3.15 0.58
N ARG A 30 -4.99 3.67 0.11
CA ARG A 30 -5.38 5.08 0.21
C ARG A 30 -5.44 5.53 1.66
N GLU A 31 -6.21 4.82 2.51
CA GLU A 31 -6.34 5.17 3.92
C GLU A 31 -5.00 5.10 4.66
N MET A 32 -4.18 4.08 4.38
CA MET A 32 -2.84 3.97 4.94
C MET A 32 -1.96 5.17 4.57
N ALA A 33 -2.00 5.63 3.32
CA ALA A 33 -1.19 6.77 2.86
C ALA A 33 -1.68 8.09 3.48
N VAL A 34 -3.00 8.31 3.52
CA VAL A 34 -3.61 9.50 4.15
C VAL A 34 -3.30 9.56 5.64
N GLY A 35 -3.46 8.44 6.35
CA GLY A 35 -3.14 8.36 7.77
C GLY A 35 -1.65 8.62 8.01
N ALA A 36 -0.76 7.99 7.23
CA ALA A 36 0.67 8.23 7.35
C ALA A 36 1.05 9.71 7.11
N LEU A 37 0.45 10.36 6.12
CA LEU A 37 0.68 11.79 5.85
C LEU A 37 0.26 12.64 7.06
N ARG A 38 -0.95 12.39 7.59
CA ARG A 38 -1.50 13.12 8.74
C ARG A 38 -0.67 12.95 10.00
N GLU A 39 -0.28 11.72 10.34
CA GLU A 39 0.44 11.45 11.59
C GLU A 39 1.93 11.83 11.54
N SER A 40 2.55 11.81 10.35
CA SER A 40 3.97 12.13 10.20
C SER A 40 4.28 13.61 10.04
N GLY A 41 3.32 14.41 9.56
CA GLY A 41 3.55 15.81 9.17
C GLY A 41 4.48 15.97 7.95
N ALA A 42 4.73 14.90 7.20
CA ALA A 42 5.49 14.94 5.95
C ALA A 42 4.69 15.61 4.82
N ASP A 43 5.37 16.03 3.75
CA ASP A 43 4.72 16.55 2.54
C ASP A 43 4.20 15.43 1.61
N ILE A 44 4.81 14.24 1.67
CA ILE A 44 4.45 13.07 0.86
C ILE A 44 4.50 11.83 1.75
N ALA A 45 3.50 10.97 1.63
CA ALA A 45 3.47 9.65 2.24
C ALA A 45 3.16 8.58 1.19
N VAL A 46 3.88 7.46 1.26
CA VAL A 46 3.64 6.28 0.42
C VAL A 46 3.31 5.08 1.29
N SER A 47 2.31 4.31 0.89
CA SER A 47 1.86 3.10 1.56
C SER A 47 1.91 1.91 0.60
N VAL A 48 2.08 0.71 1.16
CA VAL A 48 2.09 -0.54 0.40
C VAL A 48 1.34 -1.61 1.18
N THR A 49 0.44 -2.31 0.49
CA THR A 49 -0.18 -3.54 0.98
C THR A 49 -0.20 -4.58 -0.14
N GLY A 50 0.24 -5.81 0.12
CA GLY A 50 0.39 -6.80 -0.96
C GLY A 50 0.62 -8.23 -0.48
N ILE A 51 0.46 -9.17 -1.41
CA ILE A 51 0.55 -10.61 -1.22
C ILE A 51 1.89 -11.08 -1.77
N ALA A 52 2.93 -11.06 -0.93
CA ALA A 52 4.28 -11.42 -1.36
C ALA A 52 4.50 -12.94 -1.59
N GLY A 53 3.56 -13.79 -1.14
CA GLY A 53 3.66 -15.24 -1.25
C GLY A 53 4.56 -15.92 -0.18
N PRO A 54 4.76 -17.24 -0.29
CA PRO A 54 4.25 -18.10 -1.38
C PRO A 54 2.73 -18.34 -1.31
N ASP A 55 2.11 -18.13 -0.15
CA ASP A 55 0.68 -18.33 0.08
C ASP A 55 -0.09 -17.01 0.23
N GLY A 56 -1.41 -17.12 0.42
CA GLY A 56 -2.30 -15.99 0.76
C GLY A 56 -2.93 -15.28 -0.44
N GLY A 57 -2.69 -15.75 -1.66
CA GLY A 57 -3.40 -15.32 -2.86
C GLY A 57 -4.68 -16.13 -3.11
N ASN A 58 -5.54 -15.60 -3.97
CA ASN A 58 -6.72 -16.28 -4.52
C ASN A 58 -6.88 -15.92 -6.00
N GLU A 59 -7.96 -16.38 -6.65
CA GLU A 59 -8.21 -16.11 -8.08
C GLU A 59 -8.34 -14.60 -8.39
N GLU A 60 -8.95 -13.82 -7.50
CA GLU A 60 -9.15 -12.38 -7.69
C GLU A 60 -7.91 -11.52 -7.36
N LYS A 61 -7.10 -11.99 -6.42
CA LYS A 61 -5.89 -11.35 -5.89
C LYS A 61 -4.79 -12.40 -5.76
N PRO A 62 -4.16 -12.79 -6.88
CA PRO A 62 -3.12 -13.80 -6.86
C PRO A 62 -1.89 -13.33 -6.08
N VAL A 63 -1.02 -14.29 -5.72
CA VAL A 63 0.32 -13.98 -5.21
C VAL A 63 1.05 -13.06 -6.18
N GLY A 64 1.66 -12.01 -5.66
CA GLY A 64 2.22 -10.92 -6.44
C GLY A 64 1.30 -9.71 -6.56
N THR A 65 0.05 -9.77 -6.10
CA THR A 65 -0.82 -8.58 -6.05
C THR A 65 -0.30 -7.57 -5.04
N VAL A 66 -0.19 -6.31 -5.44
CA VAL A 66 0.15 -5.18 -4.57
C VAL A 66 -0.78 -4.00 -4.84
N CYS A 67 -1.15 -3.27 -3.79
CA CYS A 67 -1.78 -1.97 -3.87
C CYS A 67 -0.87 -0.93 -3.19
N ILE A 68 -0.65 0.19 -3.86
CA ILE A 68 0.23 1.28 -3.42
C ILE A 68 -0.62 2.54 -3.30
N GLY A 69 -0.51 3.26 -2.19
CA GLY A 69 -1.13 4.57 -1.99
C GLY A 69 -0.06 5.65 -1.93
N LEU A 70 -0.30 6.79 -2.58
CA LEU A 70 0.57 7.96 -2.57
C LEU A 70 -0.27 9.17 -2.19
N ALA A 71 -0.01 9.75 -1.02
CA ALA A 71 -0.68 10.95 -0.54
C ALA A 71 0.30 12.12 -0.51
N ALA A 72 -0.11 13.26 -1.08
CA ALA A 72 0.63 14.51 -1.09
C ALA A 72 -0.36 15.69 -0.96
N LYS A 73 0.13 16.94 -0.98
CA LYS A 73 -0.72 18.14 -0.89
C LYS A 73 -1.74 18.23 -2.02
N GLU A 74 -1.37 17.73 -3.19
CA GLU A 74 -2.15 17.76 -4.43
C GLU A 74 -3.29 16.74 -4.43
N GLY A 75 -3.23 15.74 -3.54
CA GLY A 75 -4.26 14.71 -3.41
C GLY A 75 -3.68 13.32 -3.14
N VAL A 76 -4.48 12.30 -3.42
CA VAL A 76 -4.13 10.90 -3.16
C VAL A 76 -4.31 10.09 -4.43
N LYS A 77 -3.29 9.32 -4.80
CA LYS A 77 -3.30 8.39 -5.95
C LYS A 77 -3.15 6.96 -5.44
N THR A 78 -3.80 6.02 -6.10
CA THR A 78 -3.66 4.59 -5.83
C THR A 78 -3.25 3.83 -7.08
N PHE A 79 -2.55 2.72 -6.87
CA PHE A 79 -2.10 1.84 -7.94
C PHE A 79 -2.29 0.40 -7.50
N LYS A 80 -2.89 -0.42 -8.37
CA LYS A 80 -2.94 -1.88 -8.22
C LYS A 80 -2.07 -2.53 -9.29
N GLU A 81 -1.11 -3.34 -8.86
CA GLU A 81 -0.14 -3.99 -9.74
C GLU A 81 0.00 -5.49 -9.38
N ILE A 82 0.51 -6.29 -10.31
CA ILE A 82 0.86 -7.69 -10.09
C ILE A 82 2.33 -7.90 -10.45
N HIS A 83 3.10 -8.44 -9.49
CA HIS A 83 4.51 -8.79 -9.64
C HIS A 83 4.70 -10.26 -9.29
N PRO A 84 4.58 -11.18 -10.26
CA PRO A 84 4.64 -12.62 -10.02
C PRO A 84 6.10 -13.07 -9.88
N ARG A 85 6.73 -12.73 -8.75
CA ARG A 85 8.09 -13.14 -8.40
C ARG A 85 8.10 -13.83 -7.04
N ASN A 86 9.23 -14.43 -6.69
CA ASN A 86 9.44 -14.93 -5.34
C ASN A 86 9.31 -13.78 -4.32
N ARG A 87 9.07 -14.13 -3.05
CA ARG A 87 8.79 -13.19 -1.97
C ARG A 87 9.85 -12.08 -1.81
N LEU A 88 11.12 -12.40 -2.03
CA LEU A 88 12.22 -11.45 -1.86
C LEU A 88 12.24 -10.43 -3.01
N ASP A 89 12.16 -10.92 -4.24
CA ASP A 89 12.15 -10.08 -5.44
C ASP A 89 10.87 -9.25 -5.54
N PHE A 90 9.73 -9.79 -5.12
CA PHE A 90 8.48 -9.03 -4.97
C PHE A 90 8.70 -7.83 -4.06
N LYS A 91 9.22 -8.04 -2.84
CA LYS A 91 9.45 -6.94 -1.88
C LYS A 91 10.41 -5.89 -2.45
N ARG A 92 11.48 -6.32 -3.13
CA ARG A 92 12.45 -5.42 -3.76
C ARG A 92 11.82 -4.60 -4.88
N GLN A 93 11.05 -5.23 -5.76
CA GLN A 93 10.40 -4.53 -6.87
C GLN A 93 9.36 -3.53 -6.36
N VAL A 94 8.53 -3.94 -5.40
CA VAL A 94 7.51 -3.08 -4.80
C VAL A 94 8.13 -1.88 -4.09
N SER A 95 9.22 -2.05 -3.36
CA SER A 95 9.89 -0.93 -2.68
C SER A 95 10.47 0.06 -3.69
N GLN A 96 11.11 -0.42 -4.75
CA GLN A 96 11.60 0.45 -5.82
C GLN A 96 10.47 1.17 -6.55
N ARG A 97 9.34 0.49 -6.77
CA ARG A 97 8.16 1.09 -7.39
C ARG A 97 7.57 2.20 -6.53
N ALA A 98 7.42 1.97 -5.23
CA ALA A 98 6.95 2.98 -4.28
C ALA A 98 7.87 4.22 -4.27
N LEU A 99 9.19 4.02 -4.25
CA LEU A 99 10.17 5.11 -4.30
C LEU A 99 10.16 5.87 -5.63
N ASP A 100 9.99 5.18 -6.76
CA ASP A 100 9.86 5.82 -8.08
C ASP A 100 8.59 6.69 -8.16
N LEU A 101 7.48 6.26 -7.56
CA LEU A 101 6.26 7.07 -7.47
C LEU A 101 6.48 8.36 -6.67
N VAL A 102 7.16 8.28 -5.52
CA VAL A 102 7.53 9.46 -4.73
C VAL A 102 8.45 10.39 -5.52
N ARG A 103 9.47 9.83 -6.20
CA ARG A 103 10.40 10.60 -7.04
C ARG A 103 9.65 11.39 -8.13
N ARG A 104 8.70 10.75 -8.81
CA ARG A 104 7.88 11.40 -9.85
C ARG A 104 6.98 12.49 -9.28
N GLU A 105 6.43 12.30 -8.08
CA GLU A 105 5.62 13.33 -7.40
C GLU A 105 6.45 14.57 -7.06
N LEU A 106 7.73 14.39 -6.71
CA LEU A 106 8.67 15.47 -6.48
C LEU A 106 9.11 16.21 -7.75
N GLY A 107 8.78 15.70 -8.94
CA GLY A 107 9.13 16.32 -10.23
C GLY A 107 10.62 16.21 -10.61
N VAL A 108 11.37 15.28 -10.01
CA VAL A 108 12.80 15.04 -10.28
C VAL A 108 13.07 13.76 -11.05
#